data_AF-A0A7C7QR04-F1
#
_entry.id   AF-A0A7C7QR04-F1
#
_cell.length_a   1.000
_cell.length_b   1.000
_cell.length_c   1.000
_cell.angle_alpha   90.00
_cell.angle_beta   90.00
_cell.angle_gamma   90.00
#
_symmetry.space_group_name_H-M   'P 1'
#
loop_
_entity.id
_entity.type
_entity.pdbx_description
1 polymer ?
#
loop_
_entity_poly.entity_id
_entity_poly.type
_entity_poly.pdbx_seq_one_letter_code
_entity_poly.pdbx_strand_id
1 'polypeptide(L)'
;MADKELIEILAAHADKLNVGASEETERLAMLPEYQDTLRPLLTVARKVKDALAPVELDPAFCENLRLSLLAAAHQRLASRLSSKPRRPVHLFKRHKKEILIGAAALGSVVSVAGIVAYWIHSRAAKAQRVLSG
;
A
#
# COMPACT_ATOMS: atom_id res chain seq x y z
N MET A 1 -25.86 3.48 7.80
CA MET A 1 -24.69 3.77 6.93
C MET A 1 -23.64 4.58 7.68
N ALA A 2 -24.02 5.65 8.38
CA ALA A 2 -23.12 6.48 9.20
C ALA A 2 -22.23 5.70 10.20
N ASP A 3 -22.77 4.69 10.90
CA ASP A 3 -21.99 3.93 11.89
C ASP A 3 -20.81 3.16 11.28
N LYS A 4 -20.97 2.66 10.05
CA LYS A 4 -19.90 1.91 9.39
C LYS A 4 -18.74 2.83 9.00
N GLU A 5 -19.05 4.03 8.53
CA GLU A 5 -18.06 5.05 8.22
C GLU A 5 -17.30 5.51 9.47
N LEU A 6 -18.00 5.69 10.60
CA LEU A 6 -17.38 6.01 11.88
C LEU A 6 -16.41 4.92 12.35
N ILE A 7 -16.79 3.65 12.21
CA ILE A 7 -15.91 2.51 12.55
C ILE A 7 -14.65 2.52 11.67
N GLU A 8 -14.81 2.73 10.35
CA GLU A 8 -13.67 2.79 9.42
C GLU A 8 -12.73 3.97 9.75
N ILE A 9 -13.29 5.13 10.11
CA ILE A 9 -12.50 6.29 10.54
C ILE A 9 -11.71 5.99 11.82
N LEU A 10 -12.34 5.37 12.81
CA LEU A 10 -11.69 5.01 14.08
C LEU A 10 -10.60 3.94 13.89
N ALA A 11 -10.85 2.94 13.05
CA ALA A 11 -9.86 1.91 12.70
C ALA A 11 -8.64 2.54 12.00
N ALA A 12 -8.88 3.36 10.97
CA ALA A 12 -7.81 4.07 10.26
C ALA A 12 -7.06 5.07 11.16
N HIS A 13 -7.70 5.58 12.21
CA HIS A 13 -7.04 6.41 13.21
C HIS A 13 -6.12 5.59 14.12
N ALA A 14 -6.59 4.46 14.66
CA ALA A 14 -5.80 3.57 15.50
C ALA A 14 -4.53 3.08 14.79
N ASP A 15 -4.62 2.76 13.49
CA ASP A 15 -3.46 2.37 12.69
C ASP A 15 -2.41 3.48 12.58
N LYS A 16 -2.83 4.73 12.29
CA LYS A 16 -1.90 5.87 12.23
C LYS A 16 -1.31 6.20 13.59
N LEU A 17 -2.09 6.00 14.67
CA LEU A 17 -1.64 6.23 16.03
C LEU A 17 -0.46 5.30 16.38
N ASN A 18 -0.48 4.04 15.92
CA ASN A 18 0.62 3.09 16.09
C ASN A 18 1.90 3.49 15.33
N VAL A 19 1.76 4.19 14.20
CA VAL A 19 2.88 4.71 13.40
C VAL A 19 3.47 6.01 13.98
N GLY A 20 2.84 6.59 15.01
CA GLY A 20 3.29 7.83 15.64
C GLY A 20 2.89 9.10 14.89
N ALA A 21 2.04 8.99 13.86
CA ALA A 21 1.53 10.13 13.10
C ALA A 21 0.28 10.71 13.77
N SER A 22 0.42 11.83 14.48
CA SER A 22 -0.70 12.54 15.11
C SER A 22 -1.30 13.60 14.18
N GLU A 23 -2.04 13.18 13.14
CA GLU A 23 -2.83 14.06 12.26
C GLU A 23 -4.31 14.16 12.71
N GLU A 24 -4.57 14.14 14.02
CA GLU A 24 -5.95 14.16 14.57
C GLU A 24 -6.69 15.46 14.22
N THR A 25 -6.02 16.59 14.31
CA THR A 25 -6.58 17.91 14.03
C THR A 25 -6.96 18.07 12.56
N GLU A 26 -6.15 17.52 11.65
CA GLU A 26 -6.36 17.61 10.21
C GLU A 26 -7.53 16.71 9.76
N ARG A 27 -7.67 15.52 10.35
CA ARG A 27 -8.83 14.63 10.08
C ARG A 27 -10.14 15.16 10.64
N LEU A 28 -10.13 15.73 11.84
CA LEU A 28 -11.32 16.34 12.42
C LEU A 28 -11.75 17.56 11.59
N ALA A 29 -10.81 18.32 11.03
CA ALA A 29 -11.11 19.43 10.14
C ALA A 29 -11.78 18.99 8.82
N MET A 30 -11.46 17.80 8.31
CA MET A 30 -12.09 17.25 7.09
C MET A 30 -13.51 16.69 7.32
N LEU A 31 -13.92 16.48 8.58
CA LEU A 31 -15.18 15.83 8.95
C LEU A 31 -15.96 16.64 10.00
N PRO A 32 -16.41 17.87 9.67
CA PRO A 32 -17.06 18.78 10.62
C PRO A 32 -18.36 18.21 11.20
N GLU A 33 -19.10 17.42 10.43
CA GLU A 33 -20.40 16.85 10.79
C GLU A 33 -20.33 15.85 11.96
N TYR A 34 -19.16 15.22 12.17
CA TYR A 34 -18.96 14.18 13.18
C TYR A 34 -17.96 14.59 14.27
N GLN A 35 -17.50 15.85 14.28
CA GLN A 35 -16.46 16.32 15.20
C GLN A 35 -16.82 16.07 16.67
N ASP A 36 -18.04 16.40 17.06
CA ASP A 36 -18.49 16.28 18.46
C ASP A 36 -18.52 14.83 18.93
N THR A 37 -18.81 13.88 18.03
CA THR A 37 -18.85 12.44 18.34
C THR A 37 -17.45 11.80 18.25
N LEU A 38 -16.64 12.17 17.25
CA LEU A 38 -15.34 11.55 17.01
C LEU A 38 -14.29 12.03 18.02
N ARG A 39 -14.28 13.31 18.37
CA ARG A 39 -13.26 13.90 19.27
C ARG A 39 -13.10 13.15 20.61
N PRO A 40 -14.17 12.83 21.36
CA PRO A 40 -14.02 12.04 22.59
C PRO A 40 -13.50 10.63 22.33
N LEU A 41 -13.93 9.97 21.24
CA LEU A 41 -13.50 8.61 20.89
C LEU A 41 -12.02 8.56 20.51
N LEU A 42 -11.53 9.53 19.72
CA LEU A 42 -10.11 9.66 19.38
C LEU A 42 -9.26 9.93 20.63
N THR A 43 -9.77 10.76 21.54
CA THR A 43 -9.11 11.03 22.83
C THR A 43 -8.98 9.75 23.67
N VAL A 44 -10.02 8.91 23.70
CA VAL A 44 -9.98 7.61 24.40
C VAL A 44 -8.98 6.67 23.72
N ALA A 45 -8.98 6.56 22.40
CA ALA A 45 -8.03 5.74 21.66
C ALA A 45 -6.58 6.13 21.98
N ARG A 46 -6.28 7.42 22.05
CA ARG A 46 -4.98 7.95 22.48
C ARG A 46 -4.61 7.54 23.90
N LYS A 47 -5.50 7.77 24.86
CA LYS A 47 -5.27 7.38 26.27
C LYS A 47 -5.04 5.88 26.42
N VAL A 48 -5.79 5.06 25.68
CA VAL A 48 -5.60 3.60 25.67
C VAL A 48 -4.21 3.27 25.13
N LYS A 49 -3.81 3.86 24.00
CA LYS A 49 -2.50 3.63 23.40
C LYS A 49 -1.35 4.06 24.32
N ASP A 50 -1.49 5.18 25.03
CA ASP A 50 -0.49 5.67 25.97
C ASP A 50 -0.42 4.81 27.24
N ALA A 51 -1.52 4.16 27.63
CA ALA A 51 -1.56 3.23 28.75
C ALA A 51 -1.00 1.84 28.40
N LEU A 52 -0.97 1.48 27.13
CA LEU A 52 -0.44 0.20 26.66
C LEU A 52 1.08 0.28 26.54
N ALA A 53 1.78 -0.61 27.25
CA ALA A 53 3.21 -0.79 27.07
C ALA A 53 3.49 -1.52 25.74
N PRO A 54 4.54 -1.13 25.00
CA PRO A 54 5.03 -1.91 23.88
C PRO A 54 5.33 -3.34 24.30
N VAL A 55 4.89 -4.31 23.51
CA VAL A 55 5.23 -5.72 23.73
C VAL A 55 6.59 -5.98 23.10
N GLU A 56 7.58 -6.30 23.92
CA GLU A 56 8.87 -6.82 23.45
C GLU A 56 8.66 -8.21 22.86
N LEU A 57 8.99 -8.36 21.56
CA LEU A 57 8.90 -9.64 20.87
C LEU A 57 10.20 -10.43 21.09
N ASP A 58 10.08 -11.74 21.30
CA ASP A 58 11.23 -12.64 21.39
C ASP A 58 12.06 -12.59 20.09
N PRO A 59 13.39 -12.36 20.15
CA PRO A 59 14.27 -12.40 18.98
C PRO A 59 14.12 -13.68 18.15
N ALA A 60 13.90 -14.83 18.80
CA ALA A 60 13.69 -16.11 18.09
C ALA A 60 12.39 -16.09 17.26
N PHE A 61 11.34 -15.43 17.77
CA PHE A 61 10.08 -15.26 17.02
C PHE A 61 10.31 -14.41 15.77
N CYS A 62 11.07 -13.31 15.88
CA CYS A 62 11.37 -12.42 14.75
C CYS A 62 12.13 -13.15 13.63
N GLU A 63 13.14 -13.95 13.97
CA GLU A 63 13.90 -14.72 12.99
C GLU A 63 13.04 -15.81 12.33
N ASN A 64 12.24 -16.53 13.11
CA ASN A 64 11.32 -17.54 12.59
C ASN A 64 10.28 -16.93 11.64
N LEU A 65 9.74 -15.76 11.98
CA LEU A 65 8.80 -15.04 11.13
C LEU A 65 9.45 -14.62 9.81
N ARG A 66 10.68 -14.09 9.86
CA ARG A 66 11.46 -13.71 8.67
C ARG A 66 11.66 -14.89 7.73
N LEU A 67 12.11 -16.04 8.26
CA LEU A 67 12.32 -17.26 7.46
C LEU A 67 11.01 -17.75 6.84
N SER A 68 9.92 -17.73 7.61
CA SER A 68 8.59 -18.14 7.15
C SER A 68 8.07 -17.25 6.00
N LEU A 69 8.26 -15.94 6.11
CA LEU A 69 7.86 -14.99 5.06
C LEU A 69 8.68 -15.18 3.78
N LEU A 70 9.99 -15.44 3.88
CA LEU A 70 10.84 -15.74 2.72
C LEU A 70 10.41 -17.06 2.06
N ALA A 71 10.16 -18.10 2.85
CA ALA A 71 9.68 -19.37 2.35
C ALA A 71 8.32 -19.21 1.61
N ALA A 72 7.38 -18.47 2.19
CA ALA A 72 6.08 -18.18 1.57
C ALA A 72 6.23 -17.39 0.26
N ALA A 73 7.12 -16.40 0.21
CA ALA A 73 7.42 -15.65 -1.00
C ALA A 73 7.98 -16.57 -2.11
N HIS A 74 8.94 -17.43 -1.75
CA HIS A 74 9.54 -18.39 -2.67
C HIS A 74 8.50 -19.40 -3.19
N GLN A 75 7.65 -19.94 -2.32
CA GLN A 75 6.55 -20.83 -2.72
C GLN A 75 5.59 -20.13 -3.68
N ARG A 76 5.25 -18.87 -3.43
CA ARG A 76 4.37 -18.07 -4.30
C ARG A 76 4.98 -17.77 -5.67
N LEU A 77 6.30 -17.61 -5.74
CA LEU A 77 7.01 -17.46 -7.01
C LEU A 77 7.09 -18.80 -7.76
N ALA A 78 7.41 -19.88 -7.08
CA ALA A 78 7.46 -21.23 -7.67
C ALA A 78 6.10 -21.67 -8.23
N SER A 79 5.01 -21.37 -7.53
CA SER A 79 3.65 -21.69 -8.00
C SER A 79 3.23 -20.86 -9.23
N ARG A 80 3.68 -19.61 -9.33
CA ARG A 80 3.50 -18.76 -10.53
C ARG A 80 4.35 -19.20 -11.72
N LEU A 81 5.51 -19.80 -11.48
CA LEU A 81 6.37 -20.34 -12.54
C LEU A 81 5.92 -21.73 -13.00
N SER A 82 5.23 -22.49 -12.13
CA SER A 82 4.69 -23.82 -12.45
C SER A 82 3.31 -23.76 -13.12
N SER A 83 2.66 -22.59 -13.19
CA SER A 83 1.45 -22.40 -14.00
C SER A 83 1.83 -22.38 -15.49
N LYS A 84 1.96 -23.57 -16.06
CA LYS A 84 2.01 -23.81 -17.50
C LYS A 84 0.80 -23.09 -18.13
N PRO A 85 0.98 -22.19 -19.12
CA PRO A 85 -0.15 -21.51 -19.75
C PRO A 85 -1.00 -22.55 -20.46
N ARG A 86 -2.18 -22.84 -19.91
CA ARG A 86 -3.14 -23.77 -20.49
C ARG A 86 -3.83 -23.05 -21.66
N ARG A 87 -3.27 -23.25 -22.86
CA ARG A 87 -3.83 -22.99 -24.20
C ARG A 87 -4.17 -21.53 -24.53
N PRO A 88 -3.49 -20.90 -25.52
CA PRO A 88 -4.14 -19.83 -26.26
C PRO A 88 -5.22 -20.46 -27.17
N VAL A 89 -6.47 -20.13 -26.87
CA VAL A 89 -7.61 -20.36 -27.76
C VAL A 89 -7.31 -19.67 -29.09
N HIS A 90 -7.46 -20.41 -30.18
CA HIS A 90 -7.33 -19.95 -31.55
C HIS A 90 -8.32 -18.81 -31.84
N LEU A 91 -7.90 -17.54 -31.74
CA LEU A 91 -8.68 -16.39 -32.18
C LEU A 91 -7.85 -15.38 -32.99
N PHE A 92 -6.95 -15.85 -33.85
CA PHE A 92 -6.36 -15.02 -34.90
C PHE A 92 -6.65 -15.61 -36.27
N LYS A 93 -7.95 -15.66 -36.58
CA LYS A 93 -8.42 -15.74 -37.96
C LYS A 93 -8.34 -14.32 -38.53
N ARG A 94 -7.48 -14.16 -39.54
CA ARG A 94 -7.44 -13.09 -40.56
C ARG A 94 -8.44 -11.95 -40.35
N HIS A 95 -7.99 -10.71 -40.25
CA HIS A 95 -8.40 -9.62 -41.15
C HIS A 95 -7.33 -8.53 -41.12
N LYS A 96 -6.82 -8.20 -42.32
CA LYS A 96 -5.86 -7.13 -42.58
C LYS A 96 -6.63 -5.80 -42.66
N LYS A 97 -5.98 -4.74 -42.16
CA LYS A 97 -6.24 -3.31 -42.35
C LYS A 97 -7.32 -2.65 -41.47
N GLU A 98 -6.86 -1.51 -40.93
CA GLU A 98 -7.60 -0.35 -40.43
C GLU A 98 -8.17 -0.34 -39.00
N ILE A 99 -7.49 0.48 -38.19
CA ILE A 99 -8.00 1.40 -37.16
C ILE A 99 -8.67 0.74 -35.94
N LEU A 100 -8.10 0.95 -34.75
CA LEU A 100 -8.65 1.89 -33.75
C LEU A 100 -7.82 1.81 -32.45
N ILE A 101 -7.36 2.98 -32.02
CA ILE A 101 -6.89 3.25 -30.66
C ILE A 101 -7.98 2.81 -29.68
N GLY A 102 -7.66 1.98 -28.68
CA GLY A 102 -8.66 1.52 -27.73
C GLY A 102 -8.23 0.40 -26.80
N ALA A 103 -7.19 0.64 -25.99
CA ALA A 103 -6.96 -0.14 -24.78
C ALA A 103 -6.41 0.76 -23.67
N ALA A 104 -7.16 1.82 -23.36
CA ALA A 104 -7.21 2.34 -22.00
C ALA A 104 -7.95 1.30 -21.12
N ALA A 105 -7.32 0.15 -20.91
CA ALA A 105 -7.64 -0.74 -19.81
C ALA A 105 -6.61 -0.44 -18.72
N LEU A 106 -6.93 0.61 -17.96
CA LEU A 106 -6.39 0.90 -16.65
C LEU A 106 -6.36 -0.39 -15.81
N GLY A 107 -5.18 -0.96 -15.67
CA GLY A 107 -4.88 -2.02 -14.72
C GLY A 107 -3.60 -1.65 -14.01
N SER A 108 -3.69 -0.65 -13.12
CA SER A 108 -2.59 -0.15 -12.31
C SER A 108 -1.92 -1.28 -11.53
N VAL A 109 -0.80 -1.75 -12.06
CA VAL A 109 0.28 -2.30 -11.25
C VAL A 109 1.43 -1.33 -11.45
N VAL A 110 1.36 -0.18 -10.78
CA VAL A 110 2.56 0.61 -10.53
C VAL A 110 3.45 -0.24 -9.63
N SER A 111 4.22 -1.10 -10.29
CA SER A 111 5.20 -1.97 -9.69
C SER A 111 6.18 -1.09 -8.93
N VAL A 112 6.47 -1.44 -7.68
CA VAL A 112 7.45 -0.74 -6.81
C VAL A 112 8.79 -0.50 -7.54
N ALA A 113 9.12 -1.36 -8.52
CA ALA A 113 10.25 -1.18 -9.42
C ALA A 113 10.25 0.16 -10.19
N GLY A 114 9.09 0.67 -10.61
CA GLY A 114 8.96 1.95 -11.31
C GLY A 114 9.27 3.16 -10.43
N ILE A 115 8.88 3.11 -9.16
CA ILE A 115 9.19 4.16 -8.17
C ILE A 115 10.70 4.20 -7.89
N VAL A 116 11.32 3.02 -7.73
CA VAL A 116 12.78 2.92 -7.52
C VAL A 116 13.54 3.41 -8.75
N ALA A 117 13.12 3.01 -9.96
CA ALA A 117 13.72 3.46 -11.21
C ALA A 117 13.59 4.98 -11.40
N TYR A 118 12.42 5.56 -11.13
CA TYR A 118 12.20 7.01 -11.19
C TYR A 118 13.10 7.76 -10.21
N TRP A 119 13.24 7.26 -8.98
CA TRP A 119 14.07 7.90 -7.96
C TRP A 119 15.56 7.87 -8.33
N ILE A 120 16.07 6.75 -8.82
CA ILE A 120 17.45 6.63 -9.32
C ILE A 120 17.67 7.58 -10.51
N HIS A 121 16.74 7.62 -11.47
CA HIS A 121 16.90 8.44 -12.65
C HIS A 121 16.85 9.95 -12.33
N SER A 122 16.00 10.35 -11.39
CA SER A 122 15.91 11.73 -10.91
C SER A 122 17.18 12.20 -10.19
N ARG A 123 17.89 11.31 -9.48
CA ARG A 123 19.20 11.62 -8.87
C ARG A 123 20.31 11.72 -9.92
N ALA A 124 20.34 10.83 -10.90
CA ALA A 124 21.32 10.89 -11.99
C ALA A 124 21.17 12.17 -12.84
N ALA A 125 19.93 12.59 -13.11
CA ALA A 125 19.65 13.84 -13.84
C ALA A 125 20.08 15.10 -13.07
N LYS A 126 19.99 15.09 -11.73
CA LYS A 126 20.53 16.17 -10.90
C LYS A 126 22.06 16.19 -10.89
N ALA A 127 22.71 15.03 -10.89
CA ALA A 127 24.18 14.94 -10.95
C ALA A 127 24.75 15.45 -12.29
N GLN A 128 24.05 15.20 -13.41
CA GLN A 128 24.47 15.70 -14.73
C GLN A 128 24.34 17.23 -14.87
N ARG A 129 23.37 17.87 -14.19
CA ARG A 129 23.24 19.34 -14.21
C ARG A 129 24.34 20.08 -13.45
N VAL A 130 25.06 19.40 -12.56
CA VAL A 130 26.19 19.99 -11.80
C VAL A 130 27.51 19.89 -12.57
N LEU A 131 27.60 18.99 -13.56
CA LEU A 131 28.81 18.77 -14.38
C LEU A 131 28.77 19.46 -15.75
N SER A 132 27.70 20.22 -16.05
CA SER A 132 27.54 20.97 -17.31
C SER A 132 27.31 22.47 -17.08
N GLY A 133 27.67 22.96 -15.88
CA GLY A 133 27.73 24.39 -15.53
C GLY A 133 29.17 24.87 -15.46
#